data_AF-A0A1V6K8N5-F1
#
_entry.id   AF-A0A1V6K8N5-F1
#
_cell.length_a   1.000
_cell.length_b   1.000
_cell.length_c   1.000
_cell.angle_alpha   90.00
_cell.angle_beta   90.00
_cell.angle_gamma   90.00
#
_symmetry.space_group_name_H-M   'P 1'
#
loop_
_entity.id
_entity.type
_entity.pdbx_description
1 polymer ?
#
loop_
_entity_poly.entity_id
_entity_poly.type
_entity_poly.pdbx_seq_one_letter_code
_entity_poly.pdbx_strand_id
1 'polypeptide(L)'
;MPIEDYRRFLELAPHTLPYDVFLQIKETDPTHPVSWAKLRDRFSFMNDPSGPFSYSQGIPIDIFPAVYITRRQHMWRKFFCLIPPYNLSPQWPLRTWSIQHKLYSGAFAILQTIAKPILSMKPIGHAFQRWGNKGEKVWTNDYPIEWLREAFPNEIIFPLSEIRFEDAIFLCPADPDRYLRIFYGDNYMTPPPPEKRGAHRVDGFFITGPNPHFSGLRWEDYAEKKRRAADQHVTP
;
A
#
# COMPACT_ATOMS: atom_id res chain seq x y z
N MET A 1 -0.05 6.37 5.57
CA MET A 1 -0.81 7.63 5.53
C MET A 1 -2.16 7.42 6.22
N PRO A 2 -2.60 8.25 7.19
CA PRO A 2 -3.92 8.12 7.80
C PRO A 2 -5.03 7.99 6.75
N ILE A 3 -6.04 7.15 6.99
CA ILE A 3 -7.04 6.81 5.96
C ILE A 3 -7.86 8.02 5.49
N GLU A 4 -8.11 8.99 6.37
CA GLU A 4 -8.76 10.25 6.03
C GLU A 4 -7.90 11.09 5.07
N ASP A 5 -6.60 11.21 5.36
CA ASP A 5 -5.64 11.91 4.50
C ASP A 5 -5.45 11.19 3.16
N TYR A 6 -5.48 9.86 3.16
CA TYR A 6 -5.41 9.04 1.96
C TYR A 6 -6.60 9.29 1.03
N ARG A 7 -7.82 9.35 1.57
CA ARG A 7 -9.02 9.68 0.77
C ARG A 7 -8.92 11.08 0.19
N ARG A 8 -8.53 12.07 1.02
CA ARG A 8 -8.30 13.44 0.56
C ARG A 8 -7.22 13.53 -0.51
N PHE A 9 -6.15 12.77 -0.37
CA PHE A 9 -5.10 12.67 -1.38
C PHE A 9 -5.66 12.15 -2.71
N LEU A 10 -6.47 11.08 -2.70
CA LEU A 10 -7.07 10.54 -3.92
C LEU A 10 -8.00 11.54 -4.63
N GLU A 11 -8.68 12.40 -3.89
CA GLU A 11 -9.52 13.46 -4.44
C GLU A 11 -8.69 14.59 -5.08
N LEU A 12 -7.58 14.99 -4.44
CA LEU A 12 -6.77 16.13 -4.88
C LEU A 12 -5.74 15.75 -5.95
N ALA A 13 -5.20 14.54 -5.89
CA ALA A 13 -4.07 14.10 -6.71
C ALA A 13 -4.33 14.22 -8.23
N PRO A 14 -5.50 13.86 -8.79
CA PRO A 14 -5.77 14.02 -10.22
C PRO A 14 -5.64 15.45 -10.75
N HIS A 15 -5.79 16.45 -9.87
CA HIS A 15 -5.75 17.88 -10.22
C HIS A 15 -4.46 18.57 -9.80
N THR A 16 -3.64 17.92 -8.98
CA THR A 16 -2.44 18.53 -8.35
C THR A 16 -1.14 17.89 -8.83
N LEU A 17 -1.18 16.62 -9.24
CA LEU A 17 0.02 15.92 -9.68
C LEU A 17 0.54 16.51 -11.00
N PRO A 18 1.87 16.60 -11.17
CA PRO A 18 2.45 17.05 -12.42
C PRO A 18 2.14 16.05 -13.54
N TYR A 19 2.13 16.53 -14.78
CA TYR A 19 1.71 15.74 -15.95
C TYR A 19 2.54 14.47 -16.17
N ASP A 20 3.76 14.42 -15.65
CA ASP A 20 4.73 13.33 -15.77
C ASP A 20 4.58 12.26 -14.67
N VAL A 21 3.63 12.43 -13.76
CA VAL A 21 3.26 11.46 -12.73
C VAL A 21 1.87 10.90 -13.00
N PHE A 22 1.74 9.58 -12.98
CA PHE A 22 0.47 8.88 -13.12
C PHE A 22 0.02 8.33 -11.76
N LEU A 23 -1.19 8.71 -11.33
CA LEU A 23 -1.85 8.09 -10.18
C LEU A 23 -2.42 6.74 -10.60
N GLN A 24 -1.82 5.65 -10.15
CA GLN A 24 -2.29 4.28 -10.36
C GLN A 24 -3.17 3.85 -9.18
N ILE A 25 -4.46 3.73 -9.44
CA ILE A 25 -5.49 3.17 -8.56
C ILE A 25 -6.38 2.23 -9.39
N LYS A 26 -7.32 1.52 -8.75
CA LYS A 26 -8.16 0.55 -9.45
C LYS A 26 -9.02 1.21 -10.55
N GLU A 27 -9.40 2.45 -10.33
CA GLU A 27 -10.22 3.26 -11.23
C GLU A 27 -9.43 3.71 -12.47
N THR A 28 -8.16 4.08 -12.31
CA THR A 28 -7.30 4.57 -13.41
C THR A 28 -6.53 3.45 -14.10
N ASP A 29 -6.29 2.34 -13.43
CA ASP A 29 -5.59 1.16 -13.94
C ASP A 29 -6.23 -0.13 -13.43
N PRO A 30 -7.36 -0.56 -14.03
CA PRO A 30 -8.18 -1.66 -13.52
C PRO A 30 -7.47 -3.01 -13.48
N THR A 31 -6.39 -3.17 -14.23
CA THR A 31 -5.65 -4.44 -14.31
C THR A 31 -4.62 -4.57 -13.20
N HIS A 32 -4.33 -3.50 -12.46
CA HIS A 32 -3.44 -3.54 -11.32
C HIS A 32 -4.08 -4.34 -10.16
N PRO A 33 -3.38 -5.33 -9.58
CA PRO A 33 -3.99 -6.26 -8.62
C PRO A 33 -3.99 -5.75 -7.17
N VAL A 34 -3.32 -4.63 -6.86
CA VAL A 34 -3.20 -4.13 -5.49
C VAL A 34 -4.31 -3.15 -5.11
N SER A 35 -4.56 -3.00 -3.81
CA SER A 35 -5.66 -2.19 -3.25
C SER A 35 -5.26 -0.80 -2.78
N TRP A 36 -3.98 -0.44 -2.89
CA TRP A 36 -3.44 0.86 -2.51
C TRP A 36 -2.99 1.66 -3.74
N ALA A 37 -2.87 2.97 -3.58
CA ALA A 37 -2.43 3.87 -4.62
C ALA A 37 -0.92 3.79 -4.84
N LYS A 38 -0.51 3.98 -6.09
CA LYS A 38 0.90 4.19 -6.45
C LYS A 38 1.02 5.45 -7.30
N LEU A 39 2.07 6.22 -7.08
CA LEU A 39 2.52 7.22 -8.05
C LEU A 39 3.51 6.54 -8.99
N ARG A 40 3.29 6.69 -10.29
CA ARG A 40 4.13 6.10 -11.33
C ARG A 40 4.78 7.20 -12.14
N ASP A 41 6.10 7.17 -12.23
CA ASP A 41 6.80 7.98 -13.22
C ASP A 41 6.41 7.54 -14.63
N ARG A 42 5.98 8.48 -15.47
CA ARG A 42 5.42 8.17 -16.80
C ARG A 42 6.50 7.99 -17.86
N PHE A 43 7.74 8.39 -17.61
CA PHE A 43 8.84 8.28 -18.57
C PHE A 43 9.66 6.99 -18.43
N SER A 44 9.63 6.39 -17.25
CA SER A 44 10.35 5.16 -16.95
C SER A 44 9.51 3.90 -17.19
N PHE A 45 10.23 2.78 -17.27
CA PHE A 45 9.68 1.44 -17.31
C PHE A 45 10.52 0.50 -16.44
N MET A 46 9.85 -0.21 -15.54
CA MET A 46 10.42 -1.21 -14.64
C MET A 46 10.02 -2.61 -15.15
N ASN A 47 10.98 -3.32 -15.74
CA ASN A 47 10.73 -4.64 -16.30
C ASN A 47 10.71 -5.70 -15.19
N ASP A 48 9.51 -6.11 -14.78
CA ASP A 48 9.32 -7.24 -13.88
C ASP A 48 9.34 -8.55 -14.69
N PRO A 49 10.20 -9.53 -14.32
CA PRO A 49 10.33 -10.81 -15.03
C PRO A 49 9.02 -11.61 -15.10
N SER A 50 8.06 -11.29 -14.23
CA SER A 50 6.76 -11.98 -14.16
C SER A 50 5.74 -11.47 -15.19
N GLY A 51 6.11 -10.48 -16.01
CA GLY A 51 5.28 -9.88 -17.05
C GLY A 51 5.18 -10.70 -18.35
N PRO A 52 4.58 -10.14 -19.41
CA PRO A 52 4.11 -8.75 -19.52
C PRO A 52 2.85 -8.48 -18.69
N PHE A 53 2.77 -7.29 -18.11
CA PHE A 53 1.59 -6.82 -17.38
C PHE A 53 0.87 -5.73 -18.17
N SER A 54 -0.45 -5.68 -18.05
CA SER A 54 -1.28 -4.65 -18.70
C SER A 54 -1.41 -3.35 -17.89
N TYR A 55 -0.90 -3.33 -16.65
CA TYR A 55 -0.90 -2.15 -15.78
C TYR A 55 0.40 -1.36 -15.91
N SER A 56 0.40 -0.11 -15.47
CA SER A 56 1.58 0.76 -15.49
C SER A 56 2.72 0.16 -14.69
N GLN A 57 3.87 0.02 -15.36
CA GLN A 57 5.13 -0.44 -14.80
C GLN A 57 6.16 0.69 -14.68
N GLY A 58 5.73 1.96 -14.56
CA GLY A 58 6.66 3.05 -14.23
C GLY A 58 7.31 2.86 -12.86
N ILE A 59 8.44 3.52 -12.59
CA ILE A 59 9.06 3.50 -11.25
C ILE A 59 8.03 3.99 -10.22
N PRO A 60 7.72 3.18 -9.18
CA PRO A 60 6.65 3.48 -8.24
C PRO A 60 7.10 4.22 -6.99
N ILE A 61 6.18 5.03 -6.44
CA ILE A 61 6.10 5.36 -5.01
C ILE A 61 4.77 4.79 -4.50
N ASP A 62 4.85 3.89 -3.53
CA ASP A 62 3.66 3.26 -2.93
C ASP A 62 3.08 4.13 -1.82
N ILE A 63 1.76 4.33 -1.81
CA ILE A 63 1.06 5.11 -0.80
C ILE A 63 0.10 4.18 -0.06
N PHE A 64 0.51 3.74 1.12
CA PHE A 64 -0.29 2.83 1.94
C PHE A 64 -1.26 3.60 2.86
N PRO A 65 -2.58 3.33 2.80
CA PRO A 65 -3.51 3.77 3.82
C PRO A 65 -3.25 3.07 5.15
N ALA A 66 -3.37 3.82 6.23
CA ALA A 66 -3.15 3.41 7.59
C ALA A 66 -4.32 3.82 8.48
N VAL A 67 -4.62 2.97 9.47
CA VAL A 67 -5.73 3.14 10.41
C VAL A 67 -5.20 3.18 11.83
N TYR A 68 -5.84 3.99 12.67
CA TYR A 68 -5.52 4.10 14.10
C TYR A 68 -6.53 3.31 14.93
N ILE A 69 -6.17 2.07 15.24
CA ILE A 69 -7.06 1.08 15.87
C ILE A 69 -6.44 0.53 17.14
N THR A 70 -7.22 -0.15 17.98
CA THR A 70 -6.65 -0.80 19.16
C THR A 70 -5.74 -1.95 18.77
N ARG A 71 -4.73 -2.23 19.61
CA ARG A 71 -3.89 -3.44 19.49
C ARG A 71 -4.75 -4.71 19.48
N ARG A 72 -5.89 -4.71 20.17
CA ARG A 72 -6.85 -5.81 20.14
C ARG A 72 -7.50 -5.99 18.77
N GLN A 73 -7.97 -4.91 18.15
CA GLN A 73 -8.51 -4.96 16.78
C GLN A 73 -7.45 -5.44 15.79
N HIS A 74 -6.22 -4.96 15.94
CA HIS A 74 -5.09 -5.39 15.13
C HIS A 74 -4.81 -6.90 15.26
N MET A 75 -4.72 -7.42 16.49
CA MET A 75 -4.52 -8.85 16.76
C MET A 75 -5.63 -9.73 16.15
N TRP A 76 -6.87 -9.26 16.19
CA TRP A 76 -8.04 -9.97 15.69
C TRP A 76 -8.48 -9.48 14.30
N ARG A 77 -7.59 -8.85 13.53
CA ARG A 77 -7.93 -8.20 12.24
C ARG A 77 -8.60 -9.14 11.24
N LYS A 78 -8.25 -10.44 11.25
CA LYS A 78 -8.88 -11.48 10.40
C LYS A 78 -10.39 -11.62 10.63
N PHE A 79 -10.91 -11.17 11.77
CA PHE A 79 -12.35 -11.17 12.06
C PHE A 79 -12.94 -9.78 11.98
N PHE A 80 -12.22 -8.75 12.43
CA PHE A 80 -12.67 -7.36 12.29
C PHE A 80 -12.81 -6.92 10.83
N CYS A 81 -12.11 -7.54 9.89
CA CYS A 81 -12.30 -7.28 8.46
C CYS A 81 -13.60 -7.83 7.87
N LEU A 82 -14.29 -8.76 8.56
CA LEU A 82 -15.54 -9.38 8.09
C LEU A 82 -16.78 -8.52 8.33
N ILE A 83 -16.67 -7.49 9.18
CA ILE A 83 -17.76 -6.63 9.62
C ILE A 83 -17.60 -5.21 9.04
N PRO A 84 -18.62 -4.34 9.14
CA PRO A 84 -18.50 -2.95 8.69
C PRO A 84 -17.30 -2.22 9.34
N PRO A 85 -16.64 -1.31 8.60
CA PRO A 85 -16.98 -0.87 7.24
C PRO A 85 -16.49 -1.81 6.12
N TYR A 86 -15.58 -2.75 6.41
CA TYR A 86 -14.86 -3.50 5.37
C TYR A 86 -15.68 -4.61 4.71
N ASN A 87 -16.41 -5.41 5.51
CA ASN A 87 -17.24 -6.51 5.03
C ASN A 87 -16.53 -7.51 4.09
N LEU A 88 -15.21 -7.70 4.26
CA LEU A 88 -14.39 -8.53 3.38
C LEU A 88 -14.89 -9.99 3.34
N SER A 89 -14.62 -10.66 2.24
CA SER A 89 -14.87 -12.10 2.11
C SER A 89 -13.85 -12.91 2.90
N PRO A 90 -14.19 -14.14 3.35
CA PRO A 90 -13.22 -15.08 3.90
C PRO A 90 -12.01 -15.25 2.98
N GLN A 91 -10.81 -15.25 3.57
CA GLN A 91 -9.52 -15.19 2.89
C GLN A 91 -9.05 -16.59 2.51
N TRP A 92 -9.63 -17.15 1.44
CA TRP A 92 -9.25 -18.46 0.93
C TRP A 92 -7.83 -18.47 0.34
N PRO A 93 -7.06 -19.56 0.52
CA PRO A 93 -5.71 -19.65 -0.01
C PRO A 93 -5.68 -19.62 -1.54
N LEU A 94 -4.63 -19.02 -2.10
CA LEU A 94 -4.37 -19.07 -3.53
C LEU A 94 -3.85 -20.46 -3.95
N ARG A 95 -4.20 -20.88 -5.17
CA ARG A 95 -3.80 -22.18 -5.74
C ARG A 95 -2.27 -22.34 -5.84
N THR A 96 -1.55 -21.24 -6.00
CA THR A 96 -0.09 -21.20 -6.18
C THR A 96 0.69 -21.32 -4.87
N TRP A 97 0.04 -21.24 -3.70
CA TRP A 97 0.73 -21.28 -2.42
C TRP A 97 1.20 -22.68 -2.02
N SER A 98 2.20 -22.75 -1.13
CA SER A 98 2.68 -24.02 -0.57
C SER A 98 1.59 -24.71 0.26
N ILE A 99 1.71 -26.04 0.42
CA ILE A 99 0.70 -26.85 1.13
C ILE A 99 0.52 -26.38 2.58
N GLN A 100 1.62 -26.06 3.26
CA GLN A 100 1.59 -25.54 4.64
C GLN A 100 0.77 -24.23 4.73
N HIS A 101 1.01 -23.29 3.82
CA HIS A 101 0.26 -22.04 3.76
C HIS A 101 -1.21 -22.26 3.39
N LYS A 102 -1.50 -23.22 2.50
CA LYS A 102 -2.88 -23.61 2.16
C LYS A 102 -3.64 -24.17 3.36
N LEU A 103 -3.03 -25.07 4.12
CA LEU A 103 -3.64 -25.66 5.32
C LEU A 103 -3.92 -24.58 6.37
N TYR A 104 -2.92 -23.75 6.67
CA TYR A 104 -3.05 -22.66 7.64
C TYR A 104 -4.14 -21.66 7.22
N SER A 105 -4.08 -21.15 5.98
CA SER A 105 -5.03 -20.14 5.51
C SER A 105 -6.43 -20.71 5.30
N GLY A 106 -6.54 -21.96 4.84
CA GLY A 106 -7.79 -22.68 4.70
C GLY A 106 -8.52 -22.87 6.04
N ALA A 107 -7.81 -23.21 7.11
CA ALA A 107 -8.38 -23.30 8.45
C ALA A 107 -8.98 -21.95 8.90
N PHE A 108 -8.26 -20.85 8.67
CA PHE A 108 -8.78 -19.50 8.95
C PHE A 108 -9.97 -19.13 8.07
N ALA A 109 -9.95 -19.46 6.78
CA ALA A 109 -11.05 -19.18 5.87
C ALA A 109 -12.35 -19.92 6.28
N ILE A 110 -12.23 -21.16 6.76
CA ILE A 110 -13.36 -21.92 7.33
C ILE A 110 -13.91 -21.19 8.57
N LEU A 111 -13.04 -20.81 9.51
CA LEU A 111 -13.44 -20.05 10.70
C LEU A 111 -14.12 -18.73 10.33
N GLN A 112 -13.59 -18.00 9.36
CA GLN A 112 -14.19 -16.75 8.86
C GLN A 112 -15.55 -16.99 8.20
N THR A 113 -15.71 -18.10 7.46
CA THR A 113 -16.98 -18.46 6.80
C THR A 113 -18.08 -18.72 7.82
N ILE A 114 -17.75 -19.38 8.93
CA ILE A 114 -18.67 -19.62 10.04
C ILE A 114 -18.90 -18.32 10.84
N ALA A 115 -17.85 -17.56 11.11
CA ALA A 115 -17.93 -16.35 11.93
C ALA A 115 -18.66 -15.20 11.24
N LYS A 116 -18.53 -15.03 9.91
CA LYS A 116 -19.13 -13.91 9.17
C LYS A 116 -20.64 -13.77 9.39
N PRO A 117 -21.49 -14.81 9.20
CA PRO A 117 -22.93 -14.67 9.44
C PRO A 117 -23.25 -14.35 10.91
N ILE A 118 -22.49 -14.93 11.86
CA ILE A 118 -22.67 -14.69 13.30
C ILE A 118 -22.31 -13.24 13.66
N LEU A 119 -21.16 -12.76 13.20
CA LEU A 119 -20.68 -11.39 13.45
C LEU A 119 -21.52 -10.33 12.72
N SER A 120 -22.17 -10.68 11.61
CA SER A 120 -23.13 -9.83 10.91
C SER A 120 -24.43 -9.61 11.69
N MET A 121 -24.73 -10.44 12.69
CA MET A 121 -25.86 -10.18 13.59
C MET A 121 -25.56 -8.94 14.44
N LYS A 122 -26.32 -7.86 14.24
CA LYS A 122 -26.13 -6.56 14.91
C LYS A 122 -25.75 -6.63 16.40
N PRO A 123 -26.45 -7.37 17.29
CA PRO A 123 -26.07 -7.41 18.70
C PRO A 123 -24.68 -8.03 18.92
N ILE A 124 -24.37 -9.12 18.21
CA ILE A 124 -23.09 -9.81 18.32
C ILE A 124 -21.96 -8.97 17.71
N GLY A 125 -22.17 -8.44 16.51
CA GLY A 125 -21.23 -7.55 15.84
C GLY A 125 -20.91 -6.31 16.67
N HIS A 126 -21.92 -5.66 17.26
CA HIS A 126 -21.73 -4.51 18.15
C HIS A 126 -20.99 -4.88 19.44
N ALA A 127 -21.30 -6.03 20.05
CA ALA A 127 -20.58 -6.51 21.22
C ALA A 127 -19.10 -6.78 20.90
N PHE A 128 -18.83 -7.43 19.75
CA PHE A 128 -17.48 -7.70 19.26
C PHE A 128 -16.71 -6.41 18.96
N GLN A 129 -17.33 -5.43 18.32
CA GLN A 129 -16.74 -4.09 18.10
C GLN A 129 -16.44 -3.38 19.42
N ARG A 130 -17.39 -3.33 20.36
CA ARG A 130 -17.20 -2.71 21.68
C ARG A 130 -16.07 -3.37 22.46
N TRP A 131 -15.99 -4.70 22.39
CA TRP A 131 -14.87 -5.43 22.96
C TRP A 131 -13.56 -5.07 22.26
N GLY A 132 -13.53 -5.05 20.92
CA GLY A 132 -12.39 -4.66 20.11
C GLY A 132 -11.85 -3.27 20.45
N ASN A 133 -12.73 -2.29 20.63
CA ASN A 133 -12.38 -0.89 20.85
C ASN A 133 -11.71 -0.59 22.21
N LYS A 134 -11.42 -1.60 23.03
CA LYS A 134 -10.70 -1.44 24.30
C LYS A 134 -9.20 -1.72 24.16
N GLY A 135 -8.40 -0.91 24.84
CA GLY A 135 -6.94 -1.05 24.95
C GLY A 135 -6.20 0.08 24.26
N GLU A 136 -4.88 -0.02 24.28
CA GLU A 136 -3.97 0.91 23.59
C GLU A 136 -4.22 0.92 22.08
N LYS A 137 -4.12 2.10 21.48
CA LYS A 137 -4.23 2.29 20.02
C LYS A 137 -2.86 2.40 19.36
N VAL A 138 -2.78 1.82 18.17
CA VAL A 138 -1.60 1.74 17.32
C VAL A 138 -1.98 2.06 15.88
N TRP A 139 -1.03 2.60 15.13
CA TRP A 139 -1.11 2.71 13.69
C TRP A 139 -0.75 1.39 13.03
N THR A 140 -1.49 1.02 11.99
CA THR A 140 -1.23 -0.16 11.16
C THR A 140 -1.75 0.12 9.76
N ASN A 141 -1.25 -0.58 8.75
CA ASN A 141 -1.86 -0.53 7.42
C ASN A 141 -3.30 -1.04 7.45
N ASP A 142 -4.10 -0.48 6.55
CA ASP A 142 -5.52 -0.77 6.43
C ASP A 142 -5.81 -2.26 6.20
N TYR A 143 -7.02 -2.71 6.50
CA TYR A 143 -7.36 -4.13 6.52
C TYR A 143 -7.18 -4.87 5.20
N PRO A 144 -7.54 -4.30 4.04
CA PRO A 144 -7.28 -4.92 2.74
C PRO A 144 -5.79 -5.16 2.45
N ILE A 145 -4.88 -4.54 3.21
CA ILE A 145 -3.43 -4.72 3.09
C ILE A 145 -3.02 -5.81 4.07
N GLU A 146 -2.94 -7.04 3.57
CA GLU A 146 -2.71 -8.20 4.42
C GLU A 146 -1.23 -8.47 4.71
N TRP A 147 -0.31 -7.95 3.93
CA TRP A 147 1.11 -8.32 4.00
C TRP A 147 1.94 -7.43 4.92
N LEU A 148 1.42 -6.26 5.28
CA LEU A 148 2.09 -5.25 6.11
C LEU A 148 1.31 -5.07 7.42
N ARG A 149 1.60 -5.92 8.41
CA ARG A 149 0.83 -6.07 9.66
C ARG A 149 1.60 -5.58 10.88
N GLU A 150 2.50 -4.65 10.69
CA GLU A 150 3.25 -4.04 11.77
C GLU A 150 2.36 -3.05 12.53
N ALA A 151 2.53 -2.99 13.84
CA ALA A 151 1.78 -2.11 14.72
C ALA A 151 2.72 -1.06 15.33
N PHE A 152 2.44 0.21 15.05
CA PHE A 152 3.27 1.33 15.47
C PHE A 152 2.57 2.11 16.58
N PRO A 153 3.14 2.17 17.79
CA PRO A 153 2.76 3.16 18.79
C PRO A 153 2.74 4.58 18.23
N ASN A 154 1.84 5.43 18.73
CA ASN A 154 1.62 6.75 18.16
C ASN A 154 2.86 7.64 18.21
N GLU A 155 3.64 7.55 19.29
CA GLU A 155 4.84 8.34 19.53
C GLU A 155 5.98 8.03 18.55
N ILE A 156 5.92 6.89 17.86
CA ILE A 156 6.89 6.56 16.79
C ILE A 156 6.56 7.34 15.51
N ILE A 157 5.27 7.57 15.26
CA ILE A 157 4.80 8.22 14.04
C ILE A 157 4.72 9.73 14.22
N PHE A 158 4.15 10.20 15.33
CA PHE A 158 3.79 11.60 15.54
C PHE A 158 4.43 12.19 16.82
N PRO A 159 4.77 13.51 16.82
CA PRO A 159 4.69 14.43 15.68
C PRO A 159 5.68 14.06 14.57
N LEU A 160 5.39 14.42 13.32
CA LEU A 160 6.30 14.13 12.21
C LEU A 160 7.63 14.87 12.42
N SER A 161 8.71 14.28 11.95
CA SER A 161 10.03 14.90 11.88
C SER A 161 10.45 15.11 10.43
N GLU A 162 11.55 15.84 10.22
CA GLU A 162 12.12 16.06 8.89
C GLU A 162 13.26 15.08 8.64
N ILE A 163 13.32 14.53 7.43
CA ILE A 163 14.44 13.73 6.95
C ILE A 163 14.93 14.28 5.62
N ARG A 164 16.25 14.38 5.48
CA ARG A 164 16.89 14.68 4.19
C ARG A 164 17.07 13.37 3.43
N PHE A 165 16.58 13.35 2.20
CA PHE A 165 16.85 12.29 1.24
C PHE A 165 17.35 12.95 -0.05
N GLU A 166 18.59 12.62 -0.43
CA GLU A 166 19.32 13.33 -1.48
C GLU A 166 19.36 14.85 -1.24
N ASP A 167 18.84 15.64 -2.18
CA ASP A 167 18.81 17.10 -2.21
C ASP A 167 17.52 17.71 -1.66
N ALA A 168 16.57 16.87 -1.19
CA ALA A 168 15.27 17.31 -0.71
C ALA A 168 15.03 16.94 0.77
N ILE A 169 14.14 17.70 1.40
CA ILE A 169 13.65 17.46 2.76
C ILE A 169 12.22 16.93 2.67
N PHE A 170 11.96 15.84 3.37
CA PHE A 170 10.66 15.20 3.46
C PHE A 170 10.21 15.09 4.92
N LEU A 171 8.90 14.98 5.12
CA LEU A 171 8.35 14.59 6.41
C LEU A 171 8.47 13.07 6.59
N CYS A 172 8.83 12.64 7.78
CA CYS A 172 8.92 11.23 8.16
C CYS A 172 8.37 11.01 9.58
N PRO A 173 8.27 9.75 10.05
CA PRO A 173 7.89 9.45 11.42
C PRO A 173 8.74 10.21 12.46
N ALA A 174 8.20 10.43 13.65
CA ALA A 174 8.91 11.03 14.78
C ALA A 174 10.24 10.32 15.10
N ASP A 175 10.23 8.99 15.00
CA ASP A 175 11.38 8.12 15.25
C ASP A 175 11.53 7.13 14.07
N PRO A 176 12.21 7.53 12.98
CA PRO A 176 12.35 6.70 11.78
C PRO A 176 13.16 5.43 12.05
N ASP A 177 14.09 5.47 13.00
CA ASP A 177 14.96 4.35 13.33
C ASP A 177 14.20 3.24 14.06
N ARG A 178 13.38 3.58 15.07
CA ARG A 178 12.48 2.62 15.72
C ARG A 178 11.38 2.13 14.77
N TYR A 179 10.89 2.97 13.86
CA TYR A 179 9.97 2.56 12.80
C TYR A 179 10.58 1.46 11.91
N LEU A 180 11.81 1.66 11.42
CA LEU A 180 12.51 0.70 10.56
C LEU A 180 12.88 -0.59 11.32
N ARG A 181 13.25 -0.51 12.61
CA ARG A 181 13.47 -1.70 13.44
C ARG A 181 12.22 -2.55 13.62
N ILE A 182 11.05 -1.94 13.79
CA ILE A 182 9.77 -2.68 13.87
C ILE A 182 9.50 -3.43 12.56
N PHE A 183 9.82 -2.81 11.41
CA PHE A 183 9.58 -3.39 10.10
C PHE A 183 10.58 -4.48 9.70
N TYR A 184 11.87 -4.22 9.91
CA TYR A 184 12.95 -5.00 9.32
C TYR A 184 13.84 -5.71 10.36
N GLY A 185 13.64 -5.43 11.66
CA GLY A 185 14.44 -5.95 12.76
C GLY A 185 15.61 -5.04 13.15
N ASP A 186 16.27 -5.37 14.25
CA ASP A 186 17.33 -4.54 14.84
C ASP A 186 18.54 -4.35 13.93
N ASN A 187 18.80 -5.29 13.03
CA ASN A 187 19.92 -5.28 12.10
C ASN A 187 19.55 -4.82 10.69
N TYR A 188 18.48 -4.01 10.52
CA TYR A 188 17.97 -3.60 9.21
C TYR A 188 18.99 -2.91 8.29
N MET A 189 20.00 -2.23 8.87
CA MET A 189 21.10 -1.60 8.13
C MET A 189 22.20 -2.56 7.71
N THR A 190 22.11 -3.83 8.11
CA THR A 190 23.05 -4.88 7.73
C THR A 190 22.42 -5.75 6.64
N PRO A 191 22.98 -5.77 5.42
CA PRO A 191 22.43 -6.61 4.36
C PRO A 191 22.51 -8.10 4.77
N PRO A 192 21.51 -8.92 4.43
CA PRO A 192 21.56 -10.35 4.73
C PRO A 192 22.74 -11.02 4.00
N PRO A 193 23.21 -12.19 4.50
CA PRO A 193 24.22 -13.00 3.81
C PRO A 193 23.83 -13.29 2.34
N PRO A 194 24.79 -13.39 1.40
CA PRO A 194 24.50 -13.60 -0.03
C PRO A 194 23.51 -14.73 -0.32
N GLU A 195 23.59 -15.83 0.43
CA GLU A 195 22.75 -17.03 0.29
C GLU A 195 21.30 -16.80 0.72
N LYS A 196 21.06 -15.75 1.52
CA LYS A 196 19.74 -15.33 2.02
C LYS A 196 19.20 -14.10 1.31
N ARG A 197 19.93 -13.53 0.33
CA ARG A 197 19.43 -12.42 -0.49
C ARG A 197 18.41 -12.98 -1.47
N GLY A 198 17.13 -12.86 -1.12
CA GLY A 198 16.00 -13.26 -1.98
C GLY A 198 15.88 -12.39 -3.23
N ALA A 199 15.19 -12.92 -4.24
CA ALA A 199 15.00 -12.28 -5.54
C ALA A 199 13.64 -11.58 -5.63
N HIS A 200 13.53 -10.33 -5.17
CA HIS A 200 12.64 -9.36 -5.82
C HIS A 200 13.38 -8.80 -7.03
N ARG A 201 13.64 -9.69 -7.99
CA ARG A 201 14.46 -9.36 -9.15
C ARG A 201 13.60 -8.57 -10.12
N VAL A 202 13.98 -7.32 -10.33
CA VAL A 202 13.58 -6.53 -11.50
C VAL A 202 14.63 -6.81 -12.58
N ASP A 203 14.21 -7.14 -13.79
CA ASP A 203 15.15 -7.43 -14.90
C ASP A 203 15.85 -6.16 -15.39
N GLY A 204 15.22 -5.00 -15.22
CA GLY A 204 15.88 -3.72 -15.48
C GLY A 204 14.98 -2.51 -15.22
N PHE A 205 15.63 -1.39 -14.94
CA PHE A 205 15.01 -0.06 -14.94
C PHE A 205 15.41 0.67 -16.22
N PHE A 206 14.42 1.00 -17.03
CA PHE A 206 14.57 1.75 -18.26
C PHE A 206 14.08 3.16 -18.01
N ILE A 207 15.00 4.06 -17.70
CA ILE A 207 14.69 5.47 -17.46
C ILE A 207 14.25 6.16 -18.76
N THR A 208 14.80 5.69 -19.89
CA THR A 208 14.54 6.19 -21.24
C THR A 208 14.15 5.01 -22.14
N GLY A 209 12.87 4.85 -22.45
CA GLY A 209 12.39 3.76 -23.31
C GLY A 209 10.87 3.79 -23.43
N PRO A 210 10.27 3.02 -24.35
CA PRO A 210 8.82 2.99 -24.45
C PRO A 210 8.26 2.31 -23.20
N ASN A 211 7.62 3.09 -22.32
CA ASN A 211 6.67 2.55 -21.36
C ASN A 211 5.44 2.10 -22.16
N PRO A 212 5.18 0.77 -22.29
CA PRO A 212 4.17 0.24 -23.20
C PRO A 212 2.74 0.47 -22.69
N HIS A 213 2.59 0.97 -21.47
CA HIS A 213 1.31 1.30 -20.88
C HIS A 213 0.73 2.59 -21.49
N PHE A 214 -0.60 2.72 -21.55
CA PHE A 214 -1.26 3.90 -22.13
C PHE A 214 -0.89 5.22 -21.44
N SER A 215 -0.52 5.17 -20.15
CA SER A 215 -0.08 6.34 -19.41
C SER A 215 1.38 6.72 -19.69
N GLY A 216 2.15 5.86 -20.35
CA GLY A 216 3.56 6.07 -20.68
C GLY A 216 3.79 7.30 -21.58
N LEU A 217 4.88 8.01 -21.32
CA LEU A 217 5.35 9.14 -22.11
C LEU A 217 6.73 8.83 -22.69
N ARG A 218 7.06 9.45 -23.82
CA ARG A 218 8.39 9.37 -24.45
C ARG A 218 9.16 10.65 -24.20
N TRP A 219 10.45 10.52 -23.91
CA TRP A 219 11.35 11.65 -23.70
C TRP A 219 11.44 12.59 -24.91
N GLU A 220 11.33 12.05 -26.13
CA GLU A 220 11.31 12.84 -27.37
C GLU A 220 10.20 13.92 -27.36
N ASP A 221 9.08 13.63 -26.71
CA ASP A 221 7.93 14.53 -26.65
C ASP A 221 7.98 15.46 -25.40
N TYR A 222 9.05 15.41 -24.58
CA TYR A 222 9.09 16.05 -23.25
C TYR A 222 8.81 17.55 -23.33
N ALA A 223 9.51 18.27 -24.20
CA ALA A 223 9.38 19.73 -24.32
C ALA A 223 7.97 20.15 -24.76
N GLU A 224 7.38 19.43 -25.71
CA GLU A 224 6.03 19.69 -26.19
C GLU A 224 4.98 19.43 -25.11
N LYS A 225 5.07 18.29 -24.43
CA LYS A 225 4.15 17.91 -23.36
C LYS A 225 4.26 18.84 -22.16
N LYS A 226 5.48 19.25 -21.80
CA LYS A 226 5.73 20.23 -20.74
C LYS A 226 5.09 21.58 -21.04
N ARG A 227 5.20 22.09 -22.28
CA ARG A 227 4.54 23.33 -22.70
C ARG A 227 3.02 23.21 -22.59
N ARG A 228 2.42 22.14 -23.15
CA ARG A 228 0.97 21.91 -23.08
C ARG A 228 0.44 21.83 -21.66
N ALA A 229 1.17 21.17 -20.76
CA ALA A 229 0.80 21.09 -19.35
C ALA A 229 0.83 22.46 -18.66
N ALA A 230 1.83 23.30 -18.98
CA ALA A 230 1.89 24.67 -18.47
C ALA A 230 0.68 25.51 -18.95
N ASP A 231 0.30 25.38 -20.22
CA ASP A 231 -0.83 26.14 -20.79
C ASP A 231 -2.19 25.76 -20.17
N GLN A 232 -2.37 24.48 -19.79
CA GLN A 232 -3.60 24.00 -19.14
C GLN A 232 -3.81 24.53 -17.72
N HIS A 233 -2.75 24.94 -17.02
CA HIS A 233 -2.84 25.53 -15.68
C HIS A 233 -3.05 27.06 -15.69
N VAL A 234 -3.09 27.68 -16.88
CA VAL A 234 -3.24 29.13 -17.05
C VAL A 234 -4.68 29.52 -17.43
N THR A 235 -5.58 28.55 -17.64
CA THR A 235 -6.99 28.85 -17.95
C THR A 235 -7.84 28.75 -16.68
N PRO A 236 -8.46 29.86 -16.21
CA PRO A 236 -9.27 29.89 -14.99
C PRO A 236 -10.59 29.13 -15.11
#